data_AF-A0A2D5BS58-F1
#
_entry.id   AF-A0A2D5BS58-F1
#
_cell.length_a   1.000
_cell.length_b   1.000
_cell.length_c   1.000
_cell.angle_alpha   90.00
_cell.angle_beta   90.00
_cell.angle_gamma   90.00
#
_symmetry.space_group_name_H-M   'P 1'
#
loop_
_entity.id
_entity.type
_entity.pdbx_description
1 polymer ?
#
loop_
_entity_poly.entity_id
_entity_poly.type
_entity_poly.pdbx_seq_one_letter_code
_entity_poly.pdbx_strand_id
1 'polypeptide(L)'
;MGLHRLPIIAIFLISLSTLFQPTPAGDAPAHLQDLQFIRSAGSEIVPTSPHAPVRILDPTIRRTNKLNLAQVAASGLIRFYQKFISSQDLPVCNFTPSCSRFGQLAIQRYRLWKGLMLTGDRLYRCNGLAFQYYPLDHETGRSYDPIEAYVPKELKISK
;
A
#
# COMPACT_ATOMS: atom_id res chain seq x y z
N MET A 1 -9.48 69.69 -39.42
CA MET A 1 -8.36 69.66 -38.44
C MET A 1 -8.80 68.72 -37.32
N GLY A 2 -8.45 67.44 -37.25
CA GLY A 2 -7.17 66.82 -37.59
C GLY A 2 -6.31 66.72 -36.33
N LEU A 3 -6.65 65.78 -35.42
CA LEU A 3 -5.80 65.19 -34.37
C LEU A 3 -6.59 64.06 -33.65
N HIS A 4 -7.24 63.16 -34.37
CA HIS A 4 -6.74 61.80 -34.59
C HIS A 4 -5.55 61.35 -33.70
N ARG A 5 -5.79 60.25 -32.97
CA ARG A 5 -4.82 59.20 -32.62
C ARG A 5 -3.72 59.59 -31.63
N LEU A 6 -4.09 59.72 -30.35
CA LEU A 6 -3.24 59.13 -29.33
C LEU A 6 -3.68 57.66 -29.16
N PRO A 7 -2.87 56.73 -29.66
CA PRO A 7 -3.30 55.39 -30.05
C PRO A 7 -3.52 54.50 -28.84
N ILE A 8 -4.40 53.51 -28.99
CA ILE A 8 -4.50 52.29 -28.17
C ILE A 8 -3.11 51.69 -27.86
N ILE A 9 -2.09 51.97 -28.70
CA ILE A 9 -0.68 51.66 -28.46
C ILE A 9 -0.14 52.23 -27.13
N ALA A 10 -0.55 53.43 -26.68
CA ALA A 10 -0.10 53.96 -25.39
C ALA A 10 -0.65 53.14 -24.20
N ILE A 11 -1.88 52.65 -24.30
CA ILE A 11 -2.48 51.75 -23.29
C ILE A 11 -1.78 50.39 -23.32
N PHE A 12 -1.50 49.86 -24.51
CA PHE A 12 -0.72 48.63 -24.66
C PHE A 12 0.71 48.76 -24.15
N LEU A 13 1.38 49.89 -24.33
CA LEU A 13 2.74 50.12 -23.82
C LEU A 13 2.77 50.28 -22.30
N ILE A 14 1.76 50.90 -21.69
CA ILE A 14 1.61 50.97 -20.23
C ILE A 14 1.32 49.57 -19.64
N SER A 15 0.50 48.75 -20.31
CA SER A 15 0.27 47.35 -19.90
C SER A 15 1.45 46.42 -20.16
N LEU A 16 2.28 46.68 -21.16
CA LEU A 16 3.47 45.86 -21.44
C LEU A 16 4.63 46.19 -20.50
N SER A 17 4.72 47.43 -20.01
CA SER A 17 5.77 47.84 -19.06
C SER A 17 5.55 47.34 -17.63
N THR A 18 4.34 46.95 -17.24
CA THR A 18 4.09 46.27 -15.94
C THR A 18 4.44 44.77 -15.96
N LEU A 19 4.59 44.15 -17.14
CA LEU A 19 5.06 42.76 -17.27
C LEU A 19 6.58 42.61 -17.15
N PHE A 20 7.32 43.72 -17.13
CA PHE A 20 8.78 43.73 -17.12
C PHE A 20 9.35 44.42 -15.89
N GLN A 21 8.65 44.35 -14.75
CA GLN A 21 9.31 44.55 -13.47
C GLN A 21 10.08 43.26 -13.12
N PRO A 22 11.43 43.32 -13.02
CA PRO A 22 12.17 42.21 -12.42
C PRO A 22 11.69 42.10 -10.98
N THR A 23 11.07 40.98 -10.65
CA THR A 23 10.81 40.63 -9.25
C THR A 23 12.13 40.76 -8.50
N PRO A 24 12.25 41.60 -7.44
CA PRO A 24 13.41 41.52 -6.57
C PRO A 24 13.53 40.07 -6.14
N ALA A 25 14.76 39.54 -6.13
CA ALA A 25 15.07 38.19 -5.67
C ALA A 25 14.51 38.05 -4.25
N GLY A 26 13.25 37.63 -4.19
CA GLY A 26 12.51 37.43 -2.98
C GLY A 26 13.06 36.16 -2.41
N ASP A 27 13.79 36.31 -1.31
CA ASP A 27 14.09 35.24 -0.38
C ASP A 27 12.87 34.34 -0.30
N ALA A 28 13.07 33.06 -0.65
CA ALA A 28 11.99 32.10 -0.72
C ALA A 28 11.14 32.23 0.56
N PRO A 29 9.81 32.44 0.45
CA PRO A 29 8.97 32.65 1.62
C PRO A 29 9.16 31.45 2.55
N ALA A 30 9.35 31.66 3.85
CA ALA A 30 9.75 30.64 4.85
C ALA A 30 8.98 29.30 4.73
N HIS A 31 7.72 29.35 4.29
CA HIS A 31 6.91 28.17 3.99
C HIS A 31 7.52 27.23 2.93
N LEU A 32 8.35 27.73 2.02
CA LEU A 32 9.04 26.94 1.00
C LEU A 32 10.23 26.16 1.60
N GLN A 33 10.87 26.67 2.66
CA GLN A 33 11.87 25.93 3.44
C GLN A 33 11.20 24.82 4.26
N ASP A 34 10.02 25.07 4.81
CA ASP A 34 9.23 24.01 5.47
C ASP A 34 8.85 22.90 4.49
N LEU A 35 8.50 23.25 3.24
CA LEU A 35 8.24 22.27 2.19
C LEU A 35 9.51 21.49 1.77
N GLN A 36 10.68 22.13 1.79
CA GLN A 36 11.96 21.43 1.57
C GLN A 36 12.29 20.48 2.72
N PHE A 37 12.00 20.87 3.96
CA PHE A 37 12.15 20.03 5.15
C PHE A 37 11.21 18.81 5.11
N ILE A 38 9.93 19.00 4.77
CA ILE A 38 8.96 17.91 4.56
C ILE A 38 9.42 16.99 3.42
N ARG A 39 9.98 17.53 2.34
CA ARG A 39 10.51 16.75 1.22
C ARG A 39 11.77 15.95 1.60
N SER A 40 12.64 16.50 2.44
CA SER A 40 13.81 15.77 2.96
C SER A 40 13.40 14.71 3.99
N ALA A 41 12.40 14.98 4.83
CA ALA A 41 11.81 14.01 5.76
C ALA A 41 10.99 12.93 5.04
N GLY A 42 10.45 13.22 3.86
CA GLY A 42 9.67 12.31 3.03
C GLY A 42 10.46 11.12 2.47
N SER A 43 11.79 11.11 2.62
CA SER A 43 12.64 9.97 2.25
C SER A 43 12.71 8.88 3.32
N GLU A 44 12.20 9.14 4.53
CA GLU A 44 12.07 8.18 5.64
C GLU A 44 10.62 7.96 6.08
N ILE A 45 9.65 7.98 5.16
CA ILE A 45 8.37 7.31 5.43
C ILE A 45 8.58 5.81 5.20
N VAL A 46 9.42 5.20 6.05
CA VAL A 46 9.34 3.77 6.29
C VAL A 46 7.99 3.56 6.96
N PRO A 47 7.06 2.79 6.37
CA PRO A 47 5.81 2.47 7.06
C PRO A 47 6.16 1.82 8.40
N THR A 48 5.95 2.55 9.48
CA THR A 48 6.19 2.15 10.88
C THR A 48 5.20 1.11 11.38
N SER A 49 4.59 0.32 10.48
CA SER A 49 3.84 -0.86 10.89
C SER A 49 4.78 -2.07 10.81
N PRO A 50 5.16 -2.68 11.94
CA PRO A 50 5.91 -3.94 12.00
C PRO A 50 5.17 -5.09 11.26
N HIS A 51 3.87 -4.91 11.03
CA HIS A 51 2.98 -5.85 10.32
C HIS A 51 2.62 -5.41 8.91
N ALA A 52 3.20 -4.30 8.40
CA ALA A 52 3.17 -4.04 6.97
C ALA A 52 3.68 -5.32 6.31
N PRO A 53 2.92 -5.94 5.38
CA PRO A 53 3.31 -7.20 4.78
C PRO A 53 4.68 -6.98 4.19
N VAL A 54 5.72 -7.52 4.84
CA VAL A 54 7.08 -7.37 4.36
C VAL A 54 7.01 -7.95 2.97
N ARG A 55 7.16 -7.09 1.95
CA ARG A 55 7.42 -7.56 0.60
C ARG A 55 8.84 -8.07 0.67
N ILE A 56 9.03 -9.24 1.29
CA ILE A 56 10.20 -10.04 1.02
C ILE A 56 9.99 -10.41 -0.43
N LEU A 57 10.53 -9.58 -1.31
CA LEU A 57 10.91 -9.98 -2.65
C LEU A 57 12.04 -10.97 -2.42
N ASP A 58 11.67 -12.16 -1.93
CA ASP A 58 12.59 -13.21 -1.57
C ASP A 58 13.17 -13.71 -2.89
N PRO A 59 14.44 -13.41 -3.20
CA PRO A 59 15.04 -13.79 -4.47
C PRO A 59 15.14 -15.31 -4.61
N THR A 60 14.96 -16.06 -3.50
CA THR A 60 14.88 -17.53 -3.51
C THR A 60 13.51 -18.05 -3.98
N ILE A 61 12.49 -17.18 -4.10
CA ILE A 61 11.28 -17.46 -4.88
C ILE A 61 11.66 -17.37 -6.35
N ARG A 62 12.39 -18.37 -6.83
CA ARG A 62 12.46 -18.69 -8.24
C ARG A 62 11.01 -18.88 -8.68
N ARG A 63 10.47 -17.89 -9.40
CA ARG A 63 9.16 -17.94 -10.04
C ARG A 63 9.19 -19.05 -11.10
N THR A 64 9.09 -20.31 -10.67
CA THR A 64 8.82 -21.40 -11.59
C THR A 64 7.43 -21.12 -12.11
N ASN A 65 7.35 -20.62 -13.34
CA ASN A 65 6.14 -20.15 -13.98
C ASN A 65 5.20 -21.33 -14.34
N LYS A 66 4.72 -22.04 -13.31
CA LYS A 66 3.57 -22.96 -13.38
C LYS A 66 2.44 -22.38 -12.54
N LEU A 67 2.09 -21.13 -12.80
CA LEU A 67 0.82 -20.54 -12.36
C LEU A 67 -0.30 -21.22 -13.16
N ASN A 68 -1.08 -22.08 -12.51
CA ASN A 68 -2.21 -22.73 -13.18
C ASN A 68 -3.39 -21.74 -13.26
N LEU A 69 -4.23 -21.86 -14.29
CA LEU A 69 -5.45 -21.05 -14.45
C LEU A 69 -6.28 -21.02 -13.16
N ALA A 70 -6.39 -22.16 -12.49
CA ALA A 70 -7.13 -22.30 -11.24
C ALA A 70 -6.52 -21.47 -10.07
N GLN A 71 -5.19 -21.29 -10.02
CA GLN A 71 -4.54 -20.45 -9.00
C GLN A 71 -4.83 -18.97 -9.24
N VAL A 72 -4.84 -18.54 -10.51
CA VAL A 72 -5.20 -17.18 -10.91
C VAL A 72 -6.68 -16.93 -10.63
N ALA A 73 -7.55 -17.86 -10.99
CA ALA A 73 -8.98 -17.79 -10.72
C ALA A 73 -9.26 -17.67 -9.21
N ALA A 74 -8.65 -18.51 -8.37
CA ALA A 74 -8.82 -18.44 -6.93
C ALA A 74 -8.28 -17.13 -6.31
N SER A 75 -7.10 -16.68 -6.77
CA SER A 75 -6.55 -15.38 -6.33
C SER A 75 -7.44 -14.21 -6.76
N GLY A 76 -8.03 -14.30 -7.95
CA GLY A 76 -8.99 -13.33 -8.49
C GLY A 76 -10.28 -13.32 -7.66
N LEU A 77 -10.81 -14.48 -7.31
CA LEU A 77 -12.00 -14.61 -6.46
C LEU A 77 -11.78 -14.01 -5.07
N ILE A 78 -10.62 -14.25 -4.45
CA ILE A 78 -10.28 -13.62 -3.16
C ILE A 78 -10.21 -12.10 -3.31
N ARG A 79 -9.64 -11.57 -4.39
CA ARG A 79 -9.60 -10.12 -4.64
C ARG A 79 -10.98 -9.54 -4.89
N PHE A 80 -11.84 -10.26 -5.60
CA PHE A 80 -13.24 -9.88 -5.80
C PHE A 80 -13.96 -9.81 -4.45
N TYR A 81 -13.84 -10.83 -3.61
CA TYR A 81 -14.37 -10.83 -2.24
C TYR A 81 -13.85 -9.62 -1.44
N GLN A 82 -12.55 -9.37 -1.45
CA GLN A 82 -11.93 -8.24 -0.74
C GLN A 82 -12.45 -6.88 -1.20
N LYS A 83 -12.71 -6.71 -2.50
CA LYS A 83 -13.11 -5.42 -3.07
C LYS A 83 -14.61 -5.16 -2.97
N PHE A 84 -15.43 -6.19 -3.18
CA PHE A 84 -16.88 -6.01 -3.29
C PHE A 84 -17.63 -6.40 -2.01
N ILE A 85 -17.24 -7.48 -1.33
CA ILE A 85 -17.94 -7.97 -0.14
C ILE A 85 -17.32 -7.36 1.11
N SER A 86 -16.01 -7.53 1.29
CA SER A 86 -15.31 -7.03 2.49
C SER A 86 -15.35 -5.51 2.65
N SER A 87 -15.62 -4.74 1.58
CA SER A 87 -15.78 -3.29 1.69
C SER A 87 -17.09 -2.88 2.35
N GLN A 88 -18.08 -3.78 2.41
CA GLN A 88 -19.40 -3.53 2.99
C GLN A 88 -19.50 -4.03 4.43
N ASP A 89 -18.60 -4.93 4.86
CA ASP A 89 -18.56 -5.49 6.21
C ASP A 89 -17.55 -4.78 7.10
N LEU A 90 -17.85 -4.66 8.41
CA LEU A 90 -16.85 -4.28 9.41
C LEU A 90 -15.72 -5.32 9.46
N PRO A 91 -14.50 -4.96 9.89
CA PRO A 91 -13.40 -5.92 10.03
C PRO A 91 -13.62 -6.85 11.23
N VAL A 92 -14.37 -7.93 11.02
CA VAL A 92 -14.73 -8.95 12.04
C VAL A 92 -13.63 -10.01 12.24
N CYS A 93 -12.53 -9.96 11.47
CA CYS A 93 -11.49 -10.97 11.60
C CYS A 93 -10.75 -10.86 12.94
N ASN A 94 -10.68 -11.98 13.67
CA ASN A 94 -9.97 -12.12 14.95
C ASN A 94 -8.46 -12.28 14.80
N PHE A 95 -7.95 -12.38 13.56
CA PHE A 95 -6.55 -12.65 13.26
C PHE A 95 -5.85 -11.50 12.53
N THR A 96 -4.56 -11.35 12.80
CA THR A 96 -3.61 -10.52 12.06
C THR A 96 -2.52 -11.41 11.45
N PRO A 97 -2.29 -11.37 10.11
CA PRO A 97 -3.11 -10.72 9.09
C PRO A 97 -4.53 -11.33 8.99
N SER A 98 -5.46 -10.59 8.37
CA SER A 98 -6.84 -11.05 8.21
C SER A 98 -6.94 -12.36 7.40
N CYS A 99 -7.99 -13.16 7.61
CA CYS A 99 -8.15 -14.46 6.92
C CYS A 99 -8.11 -14.34 5.39
N SER A 100 -8.69 -13.28 4.81
CA SER A 100 -8.64 -13.06 3.36
C SER A 100 -7.23 -12.69 2.88
N ARG A 101 -6.49 -11.90 3.66
CA ARG A 101 -5.09 -11.56 3.39
C ARG A 101 -4.20 -12.80 3.49
N PHE A 102 -4.39 -13.59 4.55
CA PHE A 102 -3.71 -14.87 4.72
C PHE A 102 -4.00 -15.82 3.56
N GLY A 103 -5.26 -15.96 3.14
CA GLY A 103 -5.60 -16.85 2.04
C GLY A 103 -4.96 -16.45 0.71
N GLN A 104 -4.87 -15.14 0.44
CA GLN A 104 -4.13 -14.63 -0.70
C GLN A 104 -2.64 -14.99 -0.62
N LEU A 105 -2.00 -14.82 0.54
CA LEU A 105 -0.60 -15.19 0.75
C LEU A 105 -0.40 -16.72 0.64
N ALA A 106 -1.31 -17.52 1.19
CA ALA A 106 -1.24 -18.97 1.18
C ALA A 106 -1.35 -19.53 -0.25
N ILE A 107 -2.27 -19.03 -1.07
CA ILE A 107 -2.39 -19.43 -2.48
C ILE A 107 -1.15 -19.01 -3.28
N GLN A 108 -0.58 -17.83 -3.01
CA GLN A 108 0.64 -17.36 -3.67
C GLN A 108 1.86 -18.21 -3.30
N ARG A 109 1.98 -18.62 -2.03
CA ARG A 109 3.14 -19.35 -1.51
C ARG A 109 3.08 -20.86 -1.73
N TYR A 110 1.90 -21.48 -1.60
CA TYR A 110 1.75 -22.94 -1.53
C TYR A 110 0.95 -23.59 -2.67
N ARG A 111 0.61 -22.83 -3.72
CA ARG A 111 -0.26 -23.26 -4.83
C ARG A 111 -1.71 -23.51 -4.35
N LEU A 112 -2.61 -23.82 -5.28
CA LEU A 112 -4.05 -23.84 -5.02
C LEU A 112 -4.47 -24.77 -3.89
N TRP A 113 -4.16 -26.07 -3.96
CA TRP A 113 -4.66 -27.06 -3.00
C TRP A 113 -4.20 -26.80 -1.57
N LYS A 114 -2.88 -26.70 -1.36
CA LYS A 114 -2.33 -26.42 -0.03
C LYS A 114 -2.72 -25.03 0.47
N GLY A 115 -2.77 -24.04 -0.43
CA GLY A 115 -3.27 -22.70 -0.11
C GLY A 115 -4.71 -22.70 0.37
N LEU A 116 -5.61 -23.42 -0.31
CA LEU A 116 -7.02 -23.56 0.08
C LEU A 116 -7.17 -24.30 1.41
N MET A 117 -6.44 -25.39 1.63
CA MET A 117 -6.49 -26.12 2.91
C MET A 117 -6.06 -25.24 4.08
N LEU A 118 -4.95 -24.50 3.94
CA LEU A 118 -4.49 -23.56 4.97
C LEU A 118 -5.50 -22.42 5.20
N THR A 119 -6.09 -21.92 4.12
CA THR A 119 -7.12 -20.86 4.22
C THR A 119 -8.37 -21.36 4.95
N GLY A 120 -8.82 -22.58 4.63
CA GLY A 120 -10.00 -23.20 5.25
C GLY A 120 -9.78 -23.52 6.73
N ASP A 121 -8.63 -24.11 7.07
CA ASP A 121 -8.21 -24.33 8.46
C ASP A 121 -8.20 -23.03 9.27
N ARG A 122 -7.65 -21.95 8.70
CA ARG A 122 -7.69 -20.64 9.36
C ARG A 122 -9.09 -20.08 9.53
N LEU A 123 -9.95 -20.20 8.51
CA LEU A 123 -11.36 -19.77 8.59
C LEU A 123 -12.11 -20.51 9.70
N TYR A 124 -11.88 -21.82 9.84
CA TYR A 124 -12.49 -22.64 10.89
C TYR A 124 -12.08 -22.17 12.30
N ARG A 125 -10.81 -21.79 12.48
CA ARG A 125 -10.28 -21.29 13.75
C ARG A 125 -10.60 -19.81 14.01
N CYS A 126 -11.04 -19.07 12.98
CA CYS A 126 -11.37 -17.65 13.07
C CYS A 126 -12.71 -17.42 13.77
N ASN A 127 -12.71 -17.60 15.09
CA ASN A 127 -13.84 -17.36 15.97
C ASN A 127 -13.37 -16.69 17.27
N GLY A 128 -14.30 -16.35 18.16
CA GLY A 128 -14.00 -15.62 19.40
C GLY A 128 -13.12 -16.38 20.41
N LEU A 129 -12.87 -17.68 20.22
CA LEU A 129 -11.98 -18.48 21.08
C LEU A 129 -10.52 -18.44 20.62
N ALA A 130 -10.21 -17.83 19.48
CA ALA A 130 -8.85 -17.78 18.94
C ALA A 130 -7.84 -17.14 19.92
N PHE A 131 -8.27 -16.12 20.68
CA PHE A 131 -7.41 -15.37 21.59
C PHE A 131 -6.76 -16.23 22.69
N GLN A 132 -7.33 -17.40 22.98
CA GLN A 132 -6.79 -18.32 23.99
C GLN A 132 -5.63 -19.18 23.47
N TYR A 133 -5.56 -19.43 22.16
CA TYR A 133 -4.62 -20.39 21.57
C TYR A 133 -3.47 -19.75 20.79
N TYR A 134 -3.59 -18.46 20.48
CA TYR A 134 -2.63 -17.74 19.64
C TYR A 134 -2.04 -16.55 20.40
N PRO A 135 -0.76 -16.21 20.13
CA PRO A 135 -0.17 -15.00 20.69
C PRO A 135 -0.95 -13.78 20.20
N LEU A 136 -1.16 -12.80 21.06
CA LEU A 136 -1.83 -11.56 20.68
C LEU A 136 -0.82 -10.59 20.08
N ASP A 137 -1.20 -9.95 19.00
CA ASP A 137 -0.48 -8.80 18.48
C ASP A 137 -0.79 -7.56 19.35
N HIS A 138 0.26 -6.96 19.92
CA HIS A 138 0.16 -5.80 20.79
C HIS A 138 -0.39 -4.55 20.10
N GLU A 139 -0.29 -4.46 18.77
CA GLU A 139 -0.80 -3.30 18.03
C GLU A 139 -2.28 -3.43 17.71
N THR A 140 -2.67 -4.59 17.17
CA THR A 140 -4.04 -4.80 16.67
C THR A 140 -4.98 -5.41 17.70
N GLY A 141 -4.46 -5.95 18.81
CA GLY A 141 -5.23 -6.70 19.80
C GLY A 141 -5.82 -8.00 19.26
N ARG A 142 -5.40 -8.42 18.07
CA ARG A 142 -5.88 -9.62 17.37
C ARG A 142 -4.91 -10.77 17.56
N SER A 143 -5.39 -11.99 17.35
CA SER A 143 -4.56 -13.19 17.33
C SER A 143 -3.54 -13.13 16.19
N TYR A 144 -2.25 -13.32 16.48
CA TYR A 144 -1.17 -13.28 15.51
C TYR A 144 -0.90 -14.68 14.94
N ASP A 145 -1.05 -14.83 13.63
CA ASP A 145 -0.79 -16.09 12.93
C ASP A 145 -0.18 -15.77 11.54
N PRO A 146 1.16 -15.72 11.42
CA PRO A 146 1.83 -15.34 10.17
C PRO A 146 1.94 -16.51 9.17
N ILE A 147 2.01 -16.23 7.87
CA ILE A 147 2.13 -17.28 6.85
C ILE A 147 3.47 -18.03 6.93
N GLU A 148 4.48 -17.37 7.50
CA GLU A 148 5.83 -17.86 7.76
C GLU A 148 5.84 -19.06 8.72
N ALA A 149 4.83 -19.17 9.59
CA ALA A 149 4.65 -20.32 10.48
C ALA A 149 4.47 -21.64 9.70
N TYR A 150 3.90 -21.57 8.49
CA TYR A 150 3.57 -22.73 7.64
C TYR A 150 4.66 -23.08 6.62
N VAL A 151 5.80 -22.39 6.64
CA VAL A 151 6.90 -22.61 5.68
C VAL A 151 7.54 -23.98 5.95
N PRO A 152 7.68 -24.85 4.91
CA PRO A 152 8.37 -26.13 5.02
C PRO A 152 9.76 -25.95 5.63
N LYS A 153 10.13 -26.84 6.56
CA LYS A 153 11.41 -26.76 7.29
C LYS A 153 12.61 -26.72 6.34
N GLU A 154 12.52 -27.40 5.21
CA GLU A 154 13.54 -27.43 4.15
C GLU A 154 13.91 -26.04 3.62
N LEU A 155 12.96 -25.10 3.59
CA LEU A 155 13.20 -23.73 3.12
C LEU A 155 13.79 -22.81 4.20
N LYS A 156 13.77 -23.23 5.48
CA LYS A 156 14.31 -22.44 6.61
C LYS A 156 15.82 -22.62 6.79
N ILE A 157 16.40 -23.65 6.17
CA ILE A 157 17.80 -24.08 6.35
C ILE A 157 18.75 -23.37 5.36
N SER A 158 18.23 -22.72 4.31
CA SER A 158 19.02 -22.03 3.28
C SER A 158 19.50 -20.62 3.68
N LYS A 159 19.69 -20.34 4.98
CA LYS A 159 20.19 -19.05 5.47
C LYS A 159 21.62 -19.16 5.97
#